data_AF-A0A0R0CWD8-F1
#
_entry.id   AF-A0A0R0CWD8-F1
#
_cell.length_a   1.000
_cell.length_b   1.000
_cell.length_c   1.000
_cell.angle_alpha   90.00
_cell.angle_beta   90.00
_cell.angle_gamma   90.00
#
_symmetry.space_group_name_H-M   'P 1'
#
loop_
_entity.id
_entity.type
_entity.pdbx_description
1 polymer ?
#
loop_
_entity_poly.entity_id
_entity_poly.type
_entity_poly.pdbx_seq_one_letter_code
_entity_poly.pdbx_strand_id
1 'polypeptide(L)'
;MALAAACSGAALAAPSKPVVLPIGSVQGATERSPYAGKTVTIEGAVTADMRDGLGGIFVQDAGDGDSNTSDAVFVRVSKEQALQVGQWLRITGTVEEQAAGKSEQSLTTLQAQNIQPATARPLPAALVLSEAPANWEALEGMQVRIPGGLTLAGQDQLSRYGELTAAFGGRLWQPSEVAAAGSPEQAAVIADNNRRRLRLDDANGKREPGAVSYLPAQALLRSGAQLRDVQGIVDQRFDGGYRLQLTAPLQVDAERPQQAPSVPGGLRIAAFNLENYFNGDGKGGGYPTLRGAKTAEQQAAQQAKLITTIGSLNADVAALMELENDGYGPGSAIDQLVRALNAAQGKDGDWRFVDAGQGPGDNPIRVGIIYRASKVSPLGKPAVLEREPFGERSRVPLAQAFRMGRKGTPFVVVANHFKSKGCSEASGADADRNDGQGCWNATRVESAKLLHTWLQGDPTGSGSRDAVLLGDFNAYAMEDPIRTLNADGWQDAFKVAGVQQPYSYVYNGLTGRLDHALLSPGMAARLKGAAEWHINADEADEMGYQGRNVPGPWRSSDHDPLLLGFEP
;
A
#
# COMPACT_ATOMS: atom_id res chain seq x y z
N MET A 1 -85.07 34.71 31.90
CA MET A 1 -84.79 33.48 31.12
C MET A 1 -84.70 33.88 29.66
N ALA A 2 -83.50 34.10 29.10
CA ALA A 2 -82.49 33.10 28.68
C ALA A 2 -82.94 32.40 27.39
N LEU A 3 -82.16 32.26 26.32
CA LEU A 3 -80.86 32.81 25.88
C LEU A 3 -80.83 32.42 24.39
N ALA A 4 -80.64 33.35 23.47
CA ALA A 4 -80.51 33.02 22.04
C ALA A 4 -79.07 32.53 21.77
N ALA A 5 -78.92 31.23 21.50
CA ALA A 5 -77.64 30.64 21.14
C ALA A 5 -77.37 30.82 19.63
N ALA A 6 -76.39 31.65 19.31
CA ALA A 6 -75.84 31.76 17.96
C ALA A 6 -74.84 30.62 17.71
N CYS A 7 -75.20 29.65 16.87
CA CYS A 7 -74.26 28.67 16.35
C CYS A 7 -73.31 29.34 15.35
N SER A 8 -72.09 29.62 15.78
CA SER A 8 -70.98 29.98 14.91
C SER A 8 -70.38 28.69 14.34
N GLY A 9 -70.63 28.40 13.07
CA GLY A 9 -69.97 27.30 12.37
C GLY A 9 -68.48 27.59 12.24
N ALA A 10 -67.65 26.82 12.94
CA ALA A 10 -66.21 26.83 12.74
C ALA A 10 -65.90 26.30 11.34
N ALA A 11 -65.40 27.18 10.46
CA ALA A 11 -64.80 26.75 9.21
C ALA A 11 -63.56 25.91 9.53
N LEU A 12 -63.60 24.62 9.19
CA LEU A 12 -62.43 23.74 9.18
C LEU A 12 -61.41 24.35 8.21
N ALA A 13 -60.36 24.95 8.75
CA ALA A 13 -59.22 25.39 7.95
C ALA A 13 -58.67 24.19 7.18
N ALA A 14 -58.56 24.32 5.85
CA ALA A 14 -57.91 23.31 5.03
C ALA A 14 -56.50 23.05 5.58
N PRO A 15 -56.03 21.79 5.67
CA PRO A 15 -54.68 21.51 6.13
C PRO A 15 -53.68 22.29 5.27
N SER A 16 -52.86 23.13 5.91
CA SER A 16 -51.79 23.86 5.23
C SER A 16 -50.91 22.85 4.49
N LYS A 17 -50.65 23.09 3.19
CA LYS A 17 -49.73 22.26 2.42
C LYS A 17 -48.41 22.11 3.20
N PRO A 18 -47.85 20.90 3.32
CA PRO A 18 -46.55 20.71 3.97
C PRO A 18 -45.52 21.64 3.35
N VAL A 19 -44.77 22.36 4.18
CA VAL A 19 -43.67 23.22 3.72
C VAL A 19 -42.56 22.31 3.22
N VAL A 20 -42.16 22.47 1.96
CA VAL A 20 -41.00 21.78 1.39
C VAL A 20 -39.75 22.53 1.86
N LEU A 21 -38.88 21.84 2.59
CA LEU A 21 -37.60 22.38 3.05
C LEU A 21 -36.51 22.11 2.00
N PRO A 22 -35.58 23.07 1.79
CA PRO A 22 -34.32 22.80 1.10
C PRO A 22 -33.53 21.73 1.85
N ILE A 23 -32.85 20.85 1.12
CA ILE A 23 -32.06 19.77 1.70
C ILE A 23 -30.87 20.33 2.49
N GLY A 24 -30.23 21.42 2.04
CA GLY A 24 -29.19 22.13 2.79
C GLY A 24 -29.61 22.60 4.17
N SER A 25 -30.87 23.03 4.32
CA SER A 25 -31.43 23.36 5.65
C SER A 25 -31.66 22.12 6.52
N VAL A 26 -31.97 20.97 5.91
CA VAL A 26 -32.13 19.70 6.63
C VAL A 26 -30.77 19.17 7.09
N GLN A 27 -29.73 19.23 6.25
CA GLN A 27 -28.36 18.88 6.64
C GLN A 27 -27.83 19.83 7.72
N GLY A 28 -27.87 21.14 7.47
CA GLY A 28 -27.21 22.14 8.31
C GLY A 28 -25.69 22.19 8.10
N ALA A 29 -25.02 23.07 8.84
CA ALA A 29 -23.58 23.37 8.68
C ALA A 29 -22.67 22.64 9.68
N THR A 30 -23.20 21.64 10.38
CA THR A 30 -22.52 20.87 11.43
C THR A 30 -22.72 19.38 11.16
N GLU A 31 -21.93 18.51 11.81
CA GLU A 31 -22.00 17.03 11.73
C GLU A 31 -23.36 16.40 12.08
N ARG A 32 -24.34 17.21 12.49
CA ARG A 32 -25.68 16.78 12.90
C ARG A 32 -26.72 17.75 12.39
N SER A 33 -27.84 17.19 11.96
CA SER A 33 -28.98 17.93 11.46
C SER A 33 -29.68 18.75 12.56
N PRO A 34 -30.06 20.02 12.29
CA PRO A 34 -30.96 20.80 13.15
C PRO A 34 -32.41 20.25 13.16
N TYR A 35 -32.70 19.27 12.30
CA TYR A 35 -33.98 18.59 12.18
C TYR A 35 -33.97 17.15 12.71
N ALA A 36 -32.89 16.68 13.34
CA ALA A 36 -32.82 15.34 13.93
C ALA A 36 -34.06 15.01 14.78
N GLY A 37 -34.70 13.87 14.47
CA GLY A 37 -35.93 13.38 15.10
C GLY A 37 -37.23 14.05 14.62
N LYS A 38 -37.17 15.04 13.74
CA LYS A 38 -38.36 15.73 13.19
C LYS A 38 -38.78 15.12 11.86
N THR A 39 -40.08 15.15 11.59
CA THR A 39 -40.62 14.85 10.26
C THR A 39 -40.49 16.08 9.37
N VAL A 40 -39.88 15.92 8.20
CA VAL A 40 -39.71 16.97 7.19
C VAL A 40 -40.26 16.52 5.84
N THR A 41 -40.51 17.47 4.95
CA THR A 41 -40.79 17.22 3.53
C THR A 41 -39.71 17.89 2.70
N ILE A 42 -39.06 17.13 1.82
CA ILE A 42 -38.04 17.62 0.87
C ILE A 42 -38.48 17.33 -0.57
N GLU A 43 -37.86 18.04 -1.53
CA GLU A 43 -37.92 17.70 -2.95
C GLU A 43 -36.52 17.66 -3.55
N GLY A 44 -36.18 16.55 -4.21
CA GLY A 44 -34.88 16.40 -4.87
C GLY A 44 -34.90 15.32 -5.95
N ALA A 45 -33.85 15.28 -6.76
CA ALA A 45 -33.61 14.24 -7.74
C ALA A 45 -32.86 13.07 -7.11
N VAL A 46 -33.22 11.84 -7.47
CA VAL A 46 -32.41 10.65 -7.14
C VAL A 46 -31.08 10.72 -7.90
N THR A 47 -29.97 10.89 -7.19
CA THR A 47 -28.62 10.96 -7.78
C THR A 47 -27.91 9.61 -7.79
N ALA A 48 -28.23 8.74 -6.82
CA ALA A 48 -27.74 7.37 -6.79
C ALA A 48 -28.75 6.43 -6.14
N ASP A 49 -28.80 5.19 -6.63
CA ASP A 49 -29.60 4.11 -6.05
C ASP A 49 -28.68 3.04 -5.47
N MET A 50 -28.63 2.96 -4.15
CA MET A 50 -27.75 2.05 -3.40
C MET A 50 -28.57 1.10 -2.51
N ARG A 51 -29.82 0.81 -2.88
CA ARG A 51 -30.74 0.02 -2.05
C ARG A 51 -30.28 -1.41 -1.83
N ASP A 52 -29.62 -2.01 -2.81
CA ASP A 52 -29.12 -3.38 -2.71
C ASP A 52 -27.97 -3.54 -1.72
N GLY A 53 -27.13 -2.50 -1.55
CA GLY A 53 -25.93 -2.57 -0.72
C GLY A 53 -26.01 -1.75 0.59
N LEU A 54 -26.57 -0.54 0.54
CA LEU A 54 -26.64 0.40 1.66
C LEU A 54 -28.07 0.61 2.19
N GLY A 55 -29.08 0.08 1.50
CA GLY A 55 -30.48 0.13 1.96
C GLY A 55 -31.19 1.48 1.74
N GLY A 56 -30.76 2.27 0.76
CA GLY A 56 -31.38 3.56 0.46
C GLY A 56 -30.91 4.17 -0.85
N ILE A 57 -31.37 5.40 -1.09
CA ILE A 57 -31.03 6.21 -2.27
C ILE A 57 -30.41 7.53 -1.81
N PHE A 58 -29.61 8.16 -2.65
CA PHE A 58 -29.18 9.55 -2.44
C PHE A 58 -30.08 10.47 -3.24
N VAL A 59 -30.52 11.56 -2.59
CA VAL A 59 -31.40 12.57 -3.17
C VAL A 59 -30.74 13.94 -3.01
N GLN A 60 -30.67 14.70 -4.10
CA GLN A 60 -30.05 16.04 -4.12
C GLN A 60 -31.01 17.05 -4.75
N ASP A 61 -31.11 18.24 -4.17
CA ASP A 61 -31.95 19.32 -4.69
C ASP A 61 -31.12 20.31 -5.55
N ALA A 62 -31.73 21.46 -5.90
CA ALA A 62 -31.08 22.45 -6.77
C ALA A 62 -29.94 23.23 -6.07
N GLY A 63 -29.80 23.05 -4.77
CA GLY A 63 -28.89 23.74 -3.89
C GLY A 63 -29.44 25.03 -3.30
N ASP A 64 -28.98 25.35 -2.10
CA ASP A 64 -29.35 26.58 -1.39
C ASP A 64 -28.32 27.73 -1.51
N GLY A 65 -27.17 27.43 -2.12
CA GLY A 65 -26.10 28.39 -2.37
C GLY A 65 -25.16 28.63 -1.18
N ASP A 66 -25.33 27.90 -0.08
CA ASP A 66 -24.40 27.90 1.06
C ASP A 66 -23.39 26.76 0.92
N SER A 67 -22.12 27.12 0.74
CA SER A 67 -21.04 26.14 0.61
C SER A 67 -20.71 25.40 1.91
N ASN A 68 -21.35 25.75 3.04
CA ASN A 68 -21.16 25.08 4.32
C ASN A 68 -22.18 23.97 4.58
N THR A 69 -23.21 23.83 3.73
CA THR A 69 -24.27 22.84 3.89
C THR A 69 -24.34 21.94 2.66
N SER A 70 -24.60 20.64 2.88
CA SER A 70 -24.82 19.73 1.76
C SER A 70 -26.24 19.86 1.22
N ASP A 71 -26.36 19.90 -0.10
CA ASP A 71 -27.65 19.92 -0.80
C ASP A 71 -28.24 18.52 -1.07
N ALA A 72 -27.67 17.49 -0.43
CA ALA A 72 -28.04 16.10 -0.60
C ALA A 72 -28.28 15.38 0.73
N VAL A 73 -29.06 14.31 0.70
CA VAL A 73 -29.34 13.46 1.86
C VAL A 73 -29.52 12.01 1.46
N PHE A 74 -29.08 11.08 2.33
CA PHE A 74 -29.34 9.66 2.17
C PHE A 74 -30.75 9.30 2.67
N VAL A 75 -31.59 8.78 1.79
CA VAL A 75 -32.97 8.40 2.10
C VAL A 75 -33.07 6.89 2.24
N ARG A 76 -33.42 6.41 3.43
CA ARG A 76 -33.73 4.99 3.67
C ARG A 76 -35.09 4.66 3.10
N VAL A 77 -35.11 3.70 2.17
CA VAL A 77 -36.32 3.27 1.47
C VAL A 77 -36.21 1.79 1.12
N SER A 78 -37.35 1.09 1.09
CA SER A 78 -37.37 -0.33 0.74
C SER A 78 -36.98 -0.55 -0.73
N LYS A 79 -36.33 -1.69 -1.00
CA LYS A 79 -35.90 -2.09 -2.34
C LYS A 79 -37.08 -2.35 -3.29
N GLU A 80 -38.27 -2.62 -2.75
CA GLU A 80 -39.50 -2.88 -3.51
C GLU A 80 -40.11 -1.60 -4.11
N GLN A 81 -39.71 -0.42 -3.64
CA GLN A 81 -40.20 0.85 -4.17
C GLN A 81 -39.74 1.04 -5.64
N ALA A 82 -40.65 1.37 -6.55
CA ALA A 82 -40.26 1.63 -7.95
C ALA A 82 -39.67 3.06 -8.10
N LEU A 83 -38.35 3.18 -7.99
CA LEU A 83 -37.58 4.44 -8.13
C LEU A 83 -36.48 4.28 -9.17
N GLN A 84 -36.08 5.39 -9.79
CA GLN A 84 -35.01 5.42 -10.79
C GLN A 84 -34.11 6.64 -10.57
N VAL A 85 -32.81 6.50 -10.87
CA VAL A 85 -31.88 7.63 -10.93
C VAL A 85 -32.41 8.66 -11.93
N GLY A 86 -32.34 9.93 -11.54
CA GLY A 86 -32.85 11.07 -12.29
C GLY A 86 -34.31 11.44 -12.00
N GLN A 87 -35.04 10.61 -11.26
CA GLN A 87 -36.43 10.90 -10.87
C GLN A 87 -36.48 11.99 -9.79
N TRP A 88 -37.31 13.02 -10.00
CA TRP A 88 -37.62 13.99 -8.96
C TRP A 88 -38.71 13.46 -8.02
N LEU A 89 -38.45 13.52 -6.73
CA LEU A 89 -39.32 12.99 -5.68
C LEU A 89 -39.64 14.08 -4.68
N ARG A 90 -40.88 14.07 -4.18
CA ARG A 90 -41.28 14.71 -2.93
C ARG A 90 -41.32 13.64 -1.86
N ILE A 91 -40.52 13.80 -0.82
CA ILE A 91 -40.32 12.79 0.22
C ILE A 91 -40.67 13.40 1.56
N THR A 92 -41.60 12.77 2.27
CA THR A 92 -41.87 13.05 3.68
C THR A 92 -41.29 11.91 4.51
N GLY A 93 -40.50 12.25 5.52
CA GLY A 93 -39.82 11.27 6.37
C GLY A 93 -39.28 11.88 7.66
N THR A 94 -38.81 11.03 8.56
CA THR A 94 -38.14 11.46 9.80
C THR A 94 -36.64 11.59 9.56
N VAL A 95 -36.04 12.69 9.99
CA VAL A 95 -34.57 12.86 9.95
C VAL A 95 -33.94 12.05 11.09
N GLU A 96 -32.93 11.24 10.76
CA GLU A 96 -32.23 10.37 11.69
C GLU A 96 -30.72 10.53 11.55
N GLU A 97 -30.03 10.60 12.68
CA GLU A 97 -28.57 10.57 12.73
C GLU A 97 -28.08 9.12 12.83
N GLN A 98 -27.40 8.65 11.79
CA GLN A 98 -26.69 7.37 11.86
C GLN A 98 -25.27 7.61 12.35
N ALA A 99 -24.93 7.06 13.52
CA ALA A 99 -23.57 7.12 14.05
C ALA A 99 -22.55 6.63 12.99
N ALA A 100 -21.59 7.50 12.68
CA ALA A 100 -20.61 7.29 11.63
C ALA A 100 -19.19 7.24 12.20
N GLY A 101 -19.01 6.93 13.48
CA GLY A 101 -17.69 6.86 14.10
C GLY A 101 -17.76 6.67 15.62
N LYS A 102 -16.67 7.03 16.32
CA LYS A 102 -16.58 6.97 17.79
C LYS A 102 -16.88 8.30 18.51
N SER A 103 -17.20 9.35 17.76
CA SER A 103 -17.42 10.71 18.26
C SER A 103 -18.81 11.23 17.85
N GLU A 104 -19.02 12.54 17.79
CA GLU A 104 -20.28 13.17 17.34
C GLU A 104 -20.51 13.08 15.81
N GLN A 105 -19.59 12.46 15.06
CA GLN A 105 -19.75 12.21 13.62
C GLN A 105 -20.96 11.33 13.33
N SER A 106 -21.85 11.81 12.47
CA SER A 106 -23.01 11.06 12.01
C SER A 106 -23.35 11.37 10.57
N LEU A 107 -23.85 10.35 9.89
CA LEU A 107 -24.50 10.49 8.59
C LEU A 107 -25.94 10.93 8.82
N THR A 108 -26.32 12.09 8.29
CA THR A 108 -27.71 12.54 8.32
C THR A 108 -28.51 11.74 7.29
N THR A 109 -29.57 11.08 7.76
CA THR A 109 -30.44 10.25 6.93
C THR A 109 -31.90 10.65 7.04
N LEU A 110 -32.69 10.31 6.02
CA LEU A 110 -34.14 10.49 6.04
C LEU A 110 -34.83 9.12 5.94
N GLN A 111 -35.52 8.71 7.00
CA GLN A 111 -36.37 7.52 6.98
C GLN A 111 -37.69 7.85 6.26
N ALA A 112 -37.81 7.42 5.00
CA ALA A 112 -38.97 7.75 4.18
C ALA A 112 -40.27 7.13 4.74
N GLN A 113 -41.32 7.94 4.81
CA GLN A 113 -42.69 7.52 5.20
C GLN A 113 -43.66 7.63 4.04
N ASN A 114 -43.49 8.65 3.18
CA ASN A 114 -44.28 8.87 1.99
C ASN A 114 -43.38 9.40 0.86
N ILE A 115 -43.49 8.80 -0.32
CA ILE A 115 -42.72 9.16 -1.51
C ILE A 115 -43.70 9.39 -2.66
N GLN A 116 -43.63 10.56 -3.28
CA GLN A 116 -44.47 10.93 -4.41
C GLN A 116 -43.61 11.47 -5.55
N PRO A 117 -43.95 11.22 -6.82
CA PRO A 117 -43.31 11.92 -7.94
C PRO A 117 -43.47 13.44 -7.79
N ALA A 118 -42.38 14.18 -7.99
CA ALA A 118 -42.39 15.63 -8.08
C ALA A 118 -42.29 16.08 -9.53
N THR A 119 -42.47 17.38 -9.77
CA THR A 119 -42.28 17.96 -11.11
C THR A 119 -40.82 17.82 -11.51
N ALA A 120 -40.56 17.24 -12.68
CA ALA A 120 -39.20 17.10 -13.21
C ALA A 120 -38.52 18.46 -13.41
N ARG A 121 -37.24 18.54 -13.03
CA ARG A 121 -36.35 19.69 -13.24
C ARG A 121 -35.01 19.18 -13.80
N PRO A 122 -34.12 20.06 -14.29
CA PRO A 122 -32.75 19.66 -14.62
C PRO A 122 -32.08 19.00 -13.42
N LEU A 123 -31.27 17.96 -13.66
CA LEU A 123 -30.52 17.32 -12.59
C LEU A 123 -29.45 18.28 -12.04
N PRO A 124 -29.21 18.27 -10.72
CA PRO A 124 -28.07 18.96 -10.15
C PRO A 124 -26.78 18.48 -10.81
N ALA A 125 -25.90 19.41 -11.18
CA ALA A 125 -24.62 19.05 -11.76
C ALA A 125 -23.69 18.50 -10.67
N ALA A 126 -22.89 17.49 -11.01
CA ALA A 126 -21.85 16.99 -10.11
C ALA A 126 -20.85 18.10 -9.77
N LEU A 127 -20.53 18.27 -8.49
CA LEU A 127 -19.51 19.21 -8.05
C LEU A 127 -18.14 18.73 -8.52
N VAL A 128 -17.40 19.60 -9.21
CA VAL A 128 -16.07 19.27 -9.71
C VAL A 128 -15.02 19.55 -8.64
N LEU A 129 -14.29 18.52 -8.22
CA LEU A 129 -13.18 18.66 -7.27
C LEU A 129 -11.84 18.51 -8.01
N SER A 130 -10.94 19.47 -7.80
CA SER A 130 -9.55 19.42 -8.28
C SER A 130 -8.54 19.15 -7.16
N GLU A 131 -8.96 19.27 -5.90
CA GLU A 131 -8.18 19.02 -4.70
C GLU A 131 -9.07 18.46 -3.60
N ALA A 132 -8.45 18.00 -2.50
CA ALA A 132 -9.18 17.52 -1.35
C ALA A 132 -9.98 18.68 -0.71
N PRO A 133 -11.30 18.54 -0.51
CA PRO A 133 -12.11 19.51 0.21
C PRO A 133 -11.58 19.77 1.62
N ALA A 134 -11.64 21.03 2.06
CA ALA A 134 -11.32 21.41 3.43
C ALA A 134 -12.36 20.87 4.43
N ASN A 135 -13.60 20.71 3.98
CA ASN A 135 -14.71 20.16 4.76
C ASN A 135 -15.49 19.16 3.90
N TRP A 136 -15.39 17.88 4.23
CA TRP A 136 -16.15 16.83 3.54
C TRP A 136 -17.61 16.76 4.00
N GLU A 137 -17.92 17.26 5.21
CA GLU A 137 -19.28 17.28 5.75
C GLU A 137 -20.22 18.15 4.92
N ALA A 138 -19.73 19.30 4.47
CA ALA A 138 -20.47 20.19 3.57
C ALA A 138 -20.81 19.54 2.22
N LEU A 139 -20.23 18.37 1.91
CA LEU A 139 -20.48 17.61 0.68
C LEU A 139 -21.25 16.31 0.94
N GLU A 140 -21.68 16.01 2.18
CA GLU A 140 -22.29 14.74 2.55
C GLU A 140 -23.47 14.37 1.64
N GLY A 141 -23.39 13.24 0.94
CA GLY A 141 -24.43 12.76 0.03
C GLY A 141 -24.44 13.42 -1.36
N MET A 142 -23.61 14.45 -1.59
CA MET A 142 -23.55 15.15 -2.87
C MET A 142 -22.83 14.33 -3.94
N GLN A 143 -23.28 14.48 -5.19
CA GLN A 143 -22.55 13.94 -6.34
C GLN A 143 -21.32 14.79 -6.65
N VAL A 144 -20.17 14.14 -6.76
CA VAL A 144 -18.90 14.78 -7.14
C VAL A 144 -18.26 14.10 -8.36
N ARG A 145 -17.47 14.89 -9.09
CA ARG A 145 -16.65 14.44 -10.21
C ARG A 145 -15.22 14.96 -10.04
N ILE A 146 -14.25 14.08 -10.19
CA ILE A 146 -12.82 14.38 -10.07
C ILE A 146 -12.19 14.08 -11.43
N PRO A 147 -12.00 15.10 -12.31
CA PRO A 147 -11.55 14.89 -13.69
C PRO A 147 -10.17 14.23 -13.77
N GLY A 148 -9.29 14.53 -12.81
CA GLY A 148 -7.94 14.01 -12.69
C GLY A 148 -7.27 14.50 -11.40
N GLY A 149 -5.99 14.17 -11.22
CA GLY A 149 -5.22 14.56 -10.02
C GLY A 149 -5.37 13.59 -8.84
N LEU A 150 -6.13 12.51 -9.01
CA LEU A 150 -6.16 11.37 -8.09
C LEU A 150 -5.16 10.30 -8.51
N THR A 151 -4.43 9.79 -7.53
CA THR A 151 -3.49 8.68 -7.67
C THR A 151 -3.96 7.50 -6.83
N LEU A 152 -3.97 6.30 -7.39
CA LEU A 152 -4.21 5.07 -6.63
C LEU A 152 -3.08 4.89 -5.62
N ALA A 153 -3.41 4.83 -4.35
CA ALA A 153 -2.43 4.72 -3.26
C ALA A 153 -2.34 3.29 -2.71
N GLY A 154 -3.47 2.58 -2.56
CA GLY A 154 -3.50 1.24 -2.00
C GLY A 154 -4.73 0.43 -2.39
N GLN A 155 -4.59 -0.90 -2.30
CA GLN A 155 -5.56 -1.92 -2.74
C GLN A 155 -5.79 -3.03 -1.72
N ASP A 156 -5.21 -2.89 -0.51
CA ASP A 156 -5.21 -3.88 0.56
C ASP A 156 -6.62 -4.20 1.11
N GLN A 157 -7.58 -3.28 0.94
CA GLN A 157 -8.98 -3.48 1.34
C GLN A 157 -9.88 -3.96 0.20
N LEU A 158 -9.38 -4.11 -1.02
CA LEU A 158 -10.23 -4.36 -2.19
C LEU A 158 -10.99 -5.69 -2.10
N SER A 159 -10.28 -6.79 -1.83
CA SER A 159 -10.89 -8.12 -1.74
C SER A 159 -11.82 -8.26 -0.53
N ARG A 160 -11.57 -7.48 0.52
CA ARG A 160 -12.24 -7.58 1.82
C ARG A 160 -13.36 -6.55 2.03
N TYR A 161 -13.39 -5.46 1.29
CA TYR A 161 -14.42 -4.45 1.49
C TYR A 161 -14.86 -3.79 0.18
N GLY A 162 -14.30 -4.19 -0.97
CA GLY A 162 -14.57 -3.49 -2.23
C GLY A 162 -13.97 -2.09 -2.26
N GLU A 163 -12.98 -1.82 -1.41
CA GLU A 163 -12.45 -0.48 -1.17
C GLU A 163 -11.05 -0.29 -1.77
N LEU A 164 -10.82 0.84 -2.45
CA LEU A 164 -9.50 1.32 -2.83
C LEU A 164 -9.14 2.58 -2.04
N THR A 165 -7.85 2.78 -1.77
CA THR A 165 -7.34 4.05 -1.26
C THR A 165 -6.74 4.84 -2.41
N ALA A 166 -7.23 6.06 -2.62
CA ALA A 166 -6.67 7.04 -3.54
C ALA A 166 -6.15 8.27 -2.78
N ALA A 167 -5.40 9.13 -3.47
CA ALA A 167 -4.94 10.39 -2.92
C ALA A 167 -4.92 11.49 -3.97
N PHE A 168 -5.30 12.70 -3.57
CA PHE A 168 -5.08 13.90 -4.38
C PHE A 168 -3.58 14.19 -4.46
N GLY A 169 -3.09 14.75 -5.57
CA GLY A 169 -1.75 15.33 -5.66
C GLY A 169 -0.58 14.34 -5.64
N GLY A 170 -0.80 13.07 -6.01
CA GLY A 170 0.25 12.05 -6.11
C GLY A 170 0.21 11.01 -4.99
N ARG A 171 1.32 10.25 -4.84
CA ARG A 171 1.47 9.22 -3.80
C ARG A 171 1.38 9.81 -2.39
N LEU A 172 0.96 8.96 -1.45
CA LEU A 172 1.12 9.19 -0.02
C LEU A 172 2.45 8.57 0.42
N TRP A 173 3.25 9.34 1.16
CA TRP A 173 4.57 8.89 1.61
C TRP A 173 4.51 8.38 3.03
N GLN A 174 5.21 7.30 3.32
CA GLN A 174 5.41 6.89 4.70
C GLN A 174 6.11 8.01 5.48
N PRO A 175 5.56 8.47 6.63
CA PRO A 175 6.13 9.64 7.32
C PRO A 175 7.59 9.45 7.74
N SER A 176 7.95 8.26 8.22
CA SER A 176 9.34 7.92 8.60
C SER A 176 10.27 7.61 7.42
N GLU A 177 9.79 7.67 6.16
CA GLU A 177 10.64 7.66 4.97
C GLU A 177 11.20 9.06 4.67
N VAL A 178 10.40 10.10 4.88
CA VAL A 178 10.72 11.46 4.43
C VAL A 178 11.04 12.43 5.57
N ALA A 179 10.70 12.07 6.81
CA ALA A 179 10.95 12.91 7.99
C ALA A 179 11.37 12.06 9.20
N ALA A 180 12.15 12.67 10.09
CA ALA A 180 12.63 12.03 11.31
C ALA A 180 11.47 11.67 12.25
N ALA A 181 11.55 10.51 12.91
CA ALA A 181 10.55 10.12 13.91
C ALA A 181 10.40 11.17 15.02
N GLY A 182 9.15 11.49 15.39
CA GLY A 182 8.82 12.48 16.42
C GLY A 182 9.06 13.94 16.03
N SER A 183 9.46 14.23 14.80
CA SER A 183 9.73 15.60 14.34
C SER A 183 8.46 16.36 13.93
N PRO A 184 8.45 17.71 13.98
CA PRO A 184 7.38 18.52 13.40
C PRO A 184 7.15 18.24 11.91
N GLU A 185 8.21 17.95 11.17
CA GLU A 185 8.15 17.60 9.75
C GLU A 185 7.37 16.29 9.53
N GLN A 186 7.57 15.29 10.40
CA GLN A 186 6.80 14.04 10.34
C GLN A 186 5.32 14.28 10.63
N ALA A 187 5.01 15.10 11.64
CA ALA A 187 3.64 15.47 11.96
C ALA A 187 2.96 16.20 10.78
N ALA A 188 3.69 17.07 10.07
CA ALA A 188 3.20 17.73 8.87
C ALA A 188 2.90 16.74 7.73
N VAL A 189 3.75 15.73 7.52
CA VAL A 189 3.52 14.67 6.50
C VAL A 189 2.31 13.82 6.87
N ILE A 190 2.12 13.47 8.13
CA ILE A 190 0.92 12.75 8.60
C ILE A 190 -0.35 13.57 8.32
N ALA A 191 -0.33 14.86 8.66
CA ALA A 191 -1.46 15.75 8.43
C ALA A 191 -1.77 15.90 6.93
N ASP A 192 -0.75 16.07 6.08
CA ASP A 192 -0.93 16.16 4.62
C ASP A 192 -1.49 14.87 4.03
N ASN A 193 -0.96 13.71 4.44
CA ASN A 193 -1.45 12.42 3.99
C ASN A 193 -2.92 12.22 4.35
N ASN A 194 -3.30 12.53 5.59
CA ASN A 194 -4.69 12.42 6.05
C ASN A 194 -5.62 13.35 5.28
N ARG A 195 -5.18 14.58 5.00
CA ARG A 195 -5.94 15.56 4.22
C ARG A 195 -6.17 15.10 2.77
N ARG A 196 -5.16 14.49 2.14
CA ARG A 196 -5.20 14.12 0.71
C ARG A 196 -5.83 12.77 0.42
N ARG A 197 -5.94 11.90 1.43
CA ARG A 197 -6.46 10.54 1.29
C ARG A 197 -7.96 10.53 1.02
N LEU A 198 -8.38 9.71 0.06
CA LEU A 198 -9.78 9.46 -0.26
C LEU A 198 -10.00 7.96 -0.44
N ARG A 199 -11.06 7.42 0.16
CA ARG A 199 -11.48 6.04 -0.06
C ARG A 199 -12.48 5.97 -1.21
N LEU A 200 -12.32 4.99 -2.09
CA LEU A 200 -13.28 4.66 -3.15
C LEU A 200 -13.98 3.35 -2.78
N ASP A 201 -15.30 3.32 -2.86
CA ASP A 201 -16.15 2.24 -2.31
C ASP A 201 -17.19 1.80 -3.34
N ASP A 202 -17.58 0.52 -3.30
CA ASP A 202 -18.50 -0.13 -4.23
C ASP A 202 -19.95 -0.11 -3.77
N ALA A 203 -20.21 0.59 -2.65
CA ALA A 203 -21.50 0.72 -1.99
C ALA A 203 -22.06 -0.62 -1.50
N ASN A 204 -21.20 -1.56 -1.13
CA ASN A 204 -21.59 -2.90 -0.69
C ASN A 204 -21.14 -3.20 0.74
N GLY A 205 -22.07 -3.38 1.67
CA GLY A 205 -21.76 -3.69 3.07
C GLY A 205 -21.18 -5.10 3.34
N LYS A 206 -20.87 -5.89 2.30
CA LYS A 206 -20.33 -7.26 2.44
C LYS A 206 -18.80 -7.23 2.59
N ARG A 207 -18.29 -8.02 3.54
CA ARG A 207 -16.85 -8.20 3.78
C ARG A 207 -16.09 -8.98 2.69
N GLU A 208 -16.76 -9.64 1.78
CA GLU A 208 -16.09 -10.30 0.65
C GLU A 208 -17.05 -10.17 -0.53
N PRO A 209 -17.14 -8.99 -1.15
CA PRO A 209 -18.17 -8.71 -2.15
C PRO A 209 -18.00 -9.58 -3.41
N GLY A 210 -16.80 -10.16 -3.60
CA GLY A 210 -16.44 -10.93 -4.77
C GLY A 210 -16.18 -10.02 -5.96
N ALA A 211 -17.24 -9.68 -6.69
CA ALA A 211 -17.16 -8.70 -7.78
C ALA A 211 -17.31 -7.28 -7.21
N VAL A 212 -16.42 -6.38 -7.60
CA VAL A 212 -16.42 -4.95 -7.22
C VAL A 212 -17.03 -4.15 -8.37
N SER A 213 -18.13 -3.43 -8.10
CA SER A 213 -19.03 -2.88 -9.13
C SER A 213 -18.35 -1.88 -10.08
N TYR A 214 -17.40 -1.10 -9.59
CA TYR A 214 -16.70 -0.08 -10.36
C TYR A 214 -15.44 -0.61 -11.08
N LEU A 215 -15.10 -1.89 -10.98
CA LEU A 215 -13.93 -2.47 -11.64
C LEU A 215 -14.35 -3.55 -12.65
N PRO A 216 -13.69 -3.62 -13.82
CA PRO A 216 -13.79 -4.82 -14.64
C PRO A 216 -13.16 -6.02 -13.92
N ALA A 217 -13.61 -7.23 -14.27
CA ALA A 217 -12.96 -8.44 -13.81
C ALA A 217 -11.47 -8.41 -14.15
N GLN A 218 -10.61 -8.75 -13.18
CA GLN A 218 -9.16 -8.79 -13.35
C GLN A 218 -8.50 -7.45 -13.72
N ALA A 219 -9.09 -6.32 -13.33
CA ALA A 219 -8.52 -4.98 -13.51
C ALA A 219 -7.02 -4.95 -13.18
N LEU A 220 -6.23 -4.26 -14.02
CA LEU A 220 -4.85 -3.96 -13.71
C LEU A 220 -4.81 -2.74 -12.79
N LEU A 221 -4.52 -2.99 -11.52
CA LEU A 221 -4.33 -1.97 -10.51
C LEU A 221 -2.86 -1.90 -10.14
N ARG A 222 -2.31 -0.69 -10.15
CA ARG A 222 -0.95 -0.41 -9.69
C ARG A 222 -0.97 0.82 -8.79
N SER A 223 -0.42 0.73 -7.59
CA SER A 223 -0.18 1.92 -6.76
C SER A 223 0.66 2.92 -7.57
N GLY A 224 0.33 4.21 -7.48
CA GLY A 224 0.88 5.27 -8.33
C GLY A 224 0.11 5.50 -9.65
N ALA A 225 -0.80 4.61 -10.06
CA ALA A 225 -1.61 4.81 -11.27
C ALA A 225 -2.49 6.05 -11.14
N GLN A 226 -2.66 6.77 -12.26
CA GLN A 226 -3.56 7.92 -12.30
C GLN A 226 -5.01 7.47 -12.49
N LEU A 227 -5.93 8.10 -11.76
CA LEU A 227 -7.36 7.86 -11.88
C LEU A 227 -7.98 9.02 -12.66
N ARG A 228 -8.82 8.70 -13.65
CA ARG A 228 -9.48 9.69 -14.51
C ARG A 228 -10.98 9.70 -14.30
N ASP A 229 -11.54 10.90 -14.35
CA ASP A 229 -12.99 11.16 -14.34
C ASP A 229 -13.73 10.34 -13.28
N VAL A 230 -13.20 10.33 -12.06
CA VAL A 230 -13.78 9.57 -10.95
C VAL A 230 -15.08 10.24 -10.52
N GLN A 231 -16.18 9.48 -10.53
CA GLN A 231 -17.53 9.98 -10.24
C GLN A 231 -18.18 9.16 -9.14
N GLY A 232 -18.79 9.84 -8.17
CA GLY A 232 -19.48 9.16 -7.09
C GLY A 232 -20.23 10.10 -6.15
N ILE A 233 -20.74 9.50 -5.08
CA ILE A 233 -21.43 10.21 -4.00
C ILE A 233 -20.51 10.27 -2.77
N VAL A 234 -20.33 11.46 -2.21
CA VAL A 234 -19.61 11.61 -0.94
C VAL A 234 -20.43 10.99 0.17
N ASP A 235 -19.81 10.19 1.01
CA ASP A 235 -20.51 9.39 2.00
C ASP A 235 -19.65 9.22 3.25
N GLN A 236 -20.30 9.02 4.39
CA GLN A 236 -19.65 8.76 5.67
C GLN A 236 -20.26 7.51 6.29
N ARG A 237 -19.41 6.61 6.82
CA ARG A 237 -19.85 5.31 7.36
C ARG A 237 -19.24 5.08 8.73
N PHE A 238 -19.63 3.98 9.36
CA PHE A 238 -19.39 3.63 10.78
C PHE A 238 -17.93 3.73 11.28
N ASP A 239 -16.94 3.82 10.38
CA ASP A 239 -15.52 3.92 10.70
C ASP A 239 -15.00 5.37 10.84
N GLY A 240 -15.83 6.39 10.65
CA GLY A 240 -15.44 7.81 10.79
C GLY A 240 -14.92 8.44 9.50
N GLY A 241 -14.68 7.64 8.47
CA GLY A 241 -14.02 8.10 7.25
C GLY A 241 -15.00 8.48 6.15
N TYR A 242 -14.78 9.64 5.54
CA TYR A 242 -15.41 9.97 4.28
C TYR A 242 -14.85 9.11 3.14
N ARG A 243 -15.74 8.79 2.21
CA ARG A 243 -15.48 7.95 1.06
C ARG A 243 -16.31 8.42 -0.13
N LEU A 244 -15.95 7.92 -1.30
CA LEU A 244 -16.70 8.13 -2.53
C LEU A 244 -17.35 6.81 -2.96
N GLN A 245 -18.67 6.75 -2.89
CA GLN A 245 -19.45 5.65 -3.43
C GLN A 245 -19.48 5.78 -4.95
N LEU A 246 -18.73 4.94 -5.66
CA LEU A 246 -18.55 5.11 -7.10
C LEU A 246 -19.85 4.80 -7.86
N THR A 247 -20.20 5.70 -8.78
CA THR A 247 -21.44 5.61 -9.59
C THR A 247 -21.15 5.30 -11.06
N ALA A 248 -19.87 5.22 -11.42
CA ALA A 248 -19.40 4.89 -12.76
C ALA A 248 -18.18 3.95 -12.67
N PRO A 249 -17.91 3.15 -13.72
CA PRO A 249 -16.68 2.36 -13.80
C PRO A 249 -15.43 3.23 -13.64
N LEU A 250 -14.49 2.77 -12.83
CA LEU A 250 -13.24 3.48 -12.57
C LEU A 250 -12.30 3.36 -13.78
N GLN A 251 -11.79 4.49 -14.25
CA GLN A 251 -10.75 4.53 -15.28
C GLN A 251 -9.38 4.65 -14.63
N VAL A 252 -8.56 3.62 -14.81
CA VAL A 252 -7.22 3.51 -14.22
C VAL A 252 -6.18 3.53 -15.32
N ASP A 253 -5.29 4.52 -15.29
CA ASP A 253 -4.11 4.57 -16.14
C ASP A 253 -2.95 3.88 -15.43
N ALA A 254 -2.92 2.55 -15.53
CA ALA A 254 -1.85 1.71 -14.98
C ALA A 254 -0.95 1.19 -16.10
N GLU A 255 0.34 1.53 -16.04
CA GLU A 255 1.37 1.03 -16.96
C GLU A 255 2.42 0.25 -16.19
N ARG A 256 3.00 -0.79 -16.80
CA ARG A 256 4.07 -1.59 -16.21
C ARG A 256 5.43 -1.28 -16.86
N PRO A 257 6.53 -1.22 -16.08
CA PRO A 257 7.87 -1.02 -16.64
C PRO A 257 8.33 -2.23 -17.46
N GLN A 258 8.19 -2.17 -18.79
CA GLN A 258 8.40 -3.31 -19.71
C GLN A 258 9.79 -3.96 -19.65
N GLN A 259 10.80 -3.25 -19.15
CA GLN A 259 12.18 -3.71 -19.10
C GLN A 259 12.77 -3.46 -17.71
N ALA A 260 13.72 -4.31 -17.32
CA ALA A 260 14.53 -4.05 -16.15
C ALA A 260 15.37 -2.77 -16.34
N PRO A 261 15.64 -2.02 -15.26
CA PRO A 261 16.46 -0.81 -15.34
C PRO A 261 17.88 -1.15 -15.79
N SER A 262 18.49 -0.24 -16.53
CA SER A 262 19.92 -0.27 -16.83
C SER A 262 20.64 0.76 -15.97
N VAL A 263 21.74 0.33 -15.35
CA VAL A 263 22.64 1.21 -14.59
C VAL A 263 24.02 1.22 -15.26
N PRO A 264 24.69 2.39 -15.33
CA PRO A 264 26.05 2.47 -15.85
C PRO A 264 27.05 1.81 -14.89
N GLY A 265 28.22 1.41 -15.41
CA GLY A 265 29.27 0.75 -14.62
C GLY A 265 29.63 -0.64 -15.17
N GLY A 266 30.80 -1.13 -14.79
CA GLY A 266 31.30 -2.45 -15.21
C GLY A 266 30.96 -3.58 -14.24
N LEU A 267 30.61 -3.24 -13.00
CA LEU A 267 30.17 -4.16 -11.95
C LEU A 267 28.73 -3.83 -11.55
N ARG A 268 27.85 -4.83 -11.55
CA ARG A 268 26.45 -4.70 -11.14
C ARG A 268 26.13 -5.56 -9.93
N ILE A 269 25.61 -4.92 -8.88
CA ILE A 269 25.22 -5.57 -7.64
C ILE A 269 23.73 -5.31 -7.40
N ALA A 270 22.97 -6.36 -7.12
CA ALA A 270 21.54 -6.28 -6.84
C ALA A 270 21.20 -6.77 -5.42
N ALA A 271 20.04 -6.38 -4.90
CA ALA A 271 19.40 -7.02 -3.76
C ALA A 271 17.95 -7.34 -4.11
N PHE A 272 17.46 -8.48 -3.62
CA PHE A 272 16.09 -8.90 -3.89
C PHE A 272 15.52 -9.77 -2.77
N ASN A 273 14.36 -9.39 -2.26
CA ASN A 273 13.55 -10.23 -1.37
C ASN A 273 12.78 -11.25 -2.23
N LEU A 274 12.79 -12.52 -1.84
CA LEU A 274 12.18 -13.61 -2.60
C LEU A 274 10.75 -13.96 -2.18
N GLU A 275 10.18 -13.25 -1.19
CA GLU A 275 8.83 -13.49 -0.65
C GLU A 275 8.65 -14.93 -0.14
N ASN A 276 9.48 -15.30 0.82
CA ASN A 276 9.55 -16.62 1.44
C ASN A 276 9.68 -17.75 0.41
N TYR A 277 10.81 -17.79 -0.30
CA TYR A 277 11.08 -18.85 -1.27
C TYR A 277 11.49 -20.15 -0.56
N PHE A 278 10.48 -20.99 -0.35
CA PHE A 278 10.58 -22.32 0.24
C PHE A 278 10.25 -23.38 -0.81
N ASN A 279 10.98 -24.50 -0.79
CA ASN A 279 10.89 -25.53 -1.83
C ASN A 279 10.45 -26.91 -1.32
N GLY A 280 9.96 -26.99 -0.08
CA GLY A 280 9.39 -28.20 0.49
C GLY A 280 10.48 -29.18 0.94
N ASP A 281 10.42 -30.43 0.46
CA ASP A 281 11.43 -31.45 0.77
C ASP A 281 12.61 -31.49 -0.23
N GLY A 282 12.65 -30.53 -1.16
CA GLY A 282 13.65 -30.47 -2.24
C GLY A 282 13.49 -31.58 -3.31
N LYS A 283 12.42 -32.38 -3.25
CA LYS A 283 12.14 -33.53 -4.12
C LYS A 283 10.74 -33.48 -4.76
N GLY A 284 10.07 -32.34 -4.67
CA GLY A 284 8.73 -32.12 -5.22
C GLY A 284 7.58 -32.39 -4.24
N GLY A 285 7.88 -32.73 -2.98
CA GLY A 285 6.91 -32.88 -1.89
C GLY A 285 7.13 -31.84 -0.77
N GLY A 286 6.59 -32.11 0.43
CA GLY A 286 6.81 -31.26 1.61
C GLY A 286 5.91 -30.03 1.73
N TYR A 287 4.72 -30.06 1.12
CA TYR A 287 3.74 -28.97 1.15
C TYR A 287 2.57 -29.23 2.12
N PRO A 288 1.95 -28.18 2.71
CA PRO A 288 2.39 -26.79 2.66
C PRO A 288 3.71 -26.60 3.40
N THR A 289 4.56 -25.71 2.87
CA THR A 289 5.80 -25.33 3.55
C THR A 289 5.48 -24.50 4.80
N LEU A 290 6.50 -24.26 5.63
CA LEU A 290 6.36 -23.40 6.82
C LEU A 290 5.98 -21.95 6.46
N ARG A 291 6.51 -21.46 5.33
CA ARG A 291 6.30 -20.10 4.78
C ARG A 291 6.31 -20.18 3.25
N GLY A 292 5.66 -19.23 2.58
CA GLY A 292 5.65 -19.17 1.12
C GLY A 292 4.64 -20.13 0.46
N ALA A 293 5.08 -20.87 -0.54
CA ALA A 293 4.24 -21.72 -1.38
C ALA A 293 3.51 -22.84 -0.60
N LYS A 294 2.18 -22.93 -0.78
CA LYS A 294 1.35 -23.96 -0.13
C LYS A 294 1.25 -25.25 -0.93
N THR A 295 1.65 -25.24 -2.20
CA THR A 295 1.64 -26.41 -3.10
C THR A 295 2.85 -26.36 -4.03
N ALA A 296 3.18 -27.50 -4.65
CA ALA A 296 4.26 -27.60 -5.64
C ALA A 296 4.01 -26.69 -6.86
N GLU A 297 2.76 -26.51 -7.28
CA GLU A 297 2.39 -25.63 -8.39
C GLU A 297 2.65 -24.16 -8.04
N GLN A 298 2.34 -23.75 -6.80
CA GLN A 298 2.65 -22.40 -6.32
C GLN A 298 4.17 -22.17 -6.25
N GLN A 299 4.94 -23.16 -5.82
CA GLN A 299 6.40 -23.07 -5.80
C GLN A 299 6.98 -22.94 -7.21
N ALA A 300 6.49 -23.76 -8.16
CA ALA A 300 6.92 -23.68 -9.55
C ALA A 300 6.57 -22.31 -10.17
N ALA A 301 5.40 -21.77 -9.85
CA ALA A 301 4.98 -20.42 -10.25
C ALA A 301 5.89 -19.33 -9.66
N GLN A 302 6.19 -19.39 -8.37
CA GLN A 302 7.13 -18.48 -7.71
C GLN A 302 8.51 -18.56 -8.37
N GLN A 303 9.05 -19.77 -8.55
CA GLN A 303 10.36 -19.99 -9.16
C GLN A 303 10.44 -19.40 -10.58
N ALA A 304 9.41 -19.58 -11.41
CA ALA A 304 9.37 -19.01 -12.75
C ALA A 304 9.42 -17.46 -12.75
N LYS A 305 8.70 -16.82 -11.83
CA LYS A 305 8.74 -15.36 -11.63
C LYS A 305 10.12 -14.89 -11.17
N LEU A 306 10.73 -15.59 -10.20
CA LEU A 306 12.05 -15.26 -9.67
C LEU A 306 13.15 -15.41 -10.73
N ILE A 307 13.11 -16.48 -11.54
CA ILE A 307 14.05 -16.68 -12.67
C ILE A 307 13.95 -15.54 -13.67
N THR A 308 12.72 -15.15 -14.04
CA THR A 308 12.48 -14.04 -14.97
C THR A 308 13.02 -12.73 -14.40
N THR A 309 12.79 -12.48 -13.12
CA THR A 309 13.21 -11.25 -12.43
C THR A 309 14.73 -11.16 -12.32
N ILE A 310 15.37 -12.17 -11.72
CA ILE A 310 16.83 -12.21 -11.52
C ILE A 310 17.56 -12.22 -12.87
N GLY A 311 17.06 -12.98 -13.84
CA GLY A 311 17.63 -13.03 -15.19
C GLY A 311 17.59 -11.67 -15.90
N SER A 312 16.51 -10.91 -15.73
CA SER A 312 16.31 -9.61 -16.39
C SER A 312 17.13 -8.49 -15.78
N LEU A 313 17.31 -8.46 -14.46
CA LEU A 313 18.16 -7.47 -13.75
C LEU A 313 19.60 -7.47 -14.27
N ASN A 314 20.03 -8.61 -14.82
CA ASN A 314 21.34 -8.78 -15.40
C ASN A 314 22.47 -8.44 -14.40
N ALA A 315 22.30 -8.70 -13.10
CA ALA A 315 23.33 -8.44 -12.09
C ALA A 315 24.53 -9.40 -12.22
N ASP A 316 25.69 -8.99 -11.70
CA ASP A 316 26.89 -9.83 -11.61
C ASP A 316 27.01 -10.49 -10.23
N VAL A 317 26.49 -9.83 -9.18
CA VAL A 317 26.28 -10.35 -7.82
C VAL A 317 24.88 -9.95 -7.34
N ALA A 318 24.16 -10.82 -6.65
CA ALA A 318 22.88 -10.49 -6.02
C ALA A 318 22.82 -11.01 -4.58
N ALA A 319 22.43 -10.13 -3.65
CA ALA A 319 22.01 -10.48 -2.31
C ALA A 319 20.53 -10.89 -2.32
N LEU A 320 20.21 -11.97 -1.61
CA LEU A 320 18.87 -12.54 -1.55
C LEU A 320 18.36 -12.49 -0.11
N MET A 321 17.12 -12.09 0.07
CA MET A 321 16.40 -12.18 1.35
C MET A 321 15.23 -13.16 1.21
N GLU A 322 14.76 -13.67 2.34
CA GLU A 322 13.64 -14.60 2.41
C GLU A 322 13.83 -15.94 1.69
N LEU A 323 15.05 -16.46 1.76
CA LEU A 323 15.40 -17.79 1.29
C LEU A 323 15.19 -18.81 2.41
N GLU A 324 14.67 -20.00 2.09
CA GLU A 324 14.60 -21.09 3.06
C GLU A 324 15.99 -21.49 3.61
N ASN A 325 16.05 -21.76 4.91
CA ASN A 325 17.25 -22.23 5.59
C ASN A 325 17.29 -23.77 5.68
N ASP A 326 17.47 -24.41 4.52
CA ASP A 326 17.56 -25.86 4.35
C ASP A 326 18.97 -26.33 3.93
N GLY A 327 19.97 -25.47 4.15
CA GLY A 327 21.38 -25.71 3.84
C GLY A 327 21.77 -25.33 2.40
N TYR A 328 22.83 -25.97 1.91
CA TYR A 328 23.48 -25.69 0.61
C TYR A 328 23.64 -26.94 -0.27
N GLY A 329 23.21 -28.10 0.22
CA GLY A 329 23.34 -29.37 -0.48
C GLY A 329 22.41 -29.49 -1.69
N PRO A 330 22.56 -30.55 -2.49
CA PRO A 330 21.66 -30.84 -3.61
C PRO A 330 20.19 -30.88 -3.14
N GLY A 331 19.33 -30.14 -3.84
CA GLY A 331 17.91 -30.04 -3.50
C GLY A 331 17.56 -28.93 -2.52
N SER A 332 18.53 -28.23 -1.93
CA SER A 332 18.26 -27.03 -1.13
C SER A 332 17.64 -25.91 -1.98
N ALA A 333 16.90 -24.99 -1.37
CA ALA A 333 16.24 -23.89 -2.06
C ALA A 333 17.22 -23.06 -2.91
N ILE A 334 18.42 -22.78 -2.39
CA ILE A 334 19.45 -22.03 -3.14
C ILE A 334 20.04 -22.83 -4.30
N ASP A 335 20.27 -24.14 -4.12
CA ASP A 335 20.76 -25.03 -5.17
C ASP A 335 19.73 -25.11 -6.32
N GLN A 336 18.46 -25.32 -5.99
CA GLN A 336 17.39 -25.39 -6.99
C GLN A 336 17.22 -24.06 -7.73
N LEU A 337 17.23 -22.93 -7.03
CA LEU A 337 17.14 -21.61 -7.66
C LEU A 337 18.29 -21.37 -8.64
N VAL A 338 19.54 -21.62 -8.23
CA VAL A 338 20.72 -21.44 -9.09
C VAL A 338 20.73 -22.40 -10.27
N ARG A 339 20.33 -23.66 -10.08
CA ARG A 339 20.16 -24.62 -11.19
C ARG A 339 19.12 -24.16 -12.18
N ALA A 340 17.98 -23.65 -11.71
CA ALA A 340 16.90 -23.20 -12.57
C ALA A 340 17.29 -21.92 -13.34
N LEU A 341 18.01 -20.99 -12.70
CA LEU A 341 18.60 -19.82 -13.37
C LEU A 341 19.57 -20.24 -14.49
N ASN A 342 20.48 -21.17 -14.19
CA ASN A 342 21.44 -21.66 -15.20
C ASN A 342 20.74 -22.42 -16.34
N ALA A 343 19.74 -23.24 -16.03
CA ALA A 343 18.94 -23.95 -17.04
C ALA A 343 18.21 -22.97 -17.98
N ALA A 344 17.64 -21.89 -17.43
CA ALA A 344 16.96 -20.86 -18.22
C ALA A 344 17.93 -20.09 -19.15
N GLN A 345 19.22 -20.00 -18.80
CA GLN A 345 20.27 -19.40 -19.63
C GLN A 345 20.95 -20.39 -20.59
N GLY A 346 20.63 -21.69 -20.51
CA GLY A 346 21.23 -22.73 -21.34
C GLY A 346 22.76 -22.76 -21.21
N LYS A 347 23.46 -22.74 -22.35
CA LYS A 347 24.94 -22.78 -22.39
C LYS A 347 25.62 -21.57 -21.76
N ASP A 348 24.90 -20.46 -21.59
CA ASP A 348 25.42 -19.22 -21.03
C ASP A 348 25.21 -19.14 -19.49
N GLY A 349 24.61 -20.18 -18.89
CA GLY A 349 24.37 -20.29 -17.46
C GLY A 349 25.66 -20.41 -16.63
N ASP A 350 25.94 -19.39 -15.82
CA ASP A 350 27.17 -19.31 -15.03
C ASP A 350 26.97 -18.85 -13.57
N TRP A 351 25.73 -18.87 -13.08
CA TRP A 351 25.39 -18.55 -11.69
C TRP A 351 25.95 -19.58 -10.73
N ARG A 352 26.49 -19.09 -9.62
CA ARG A 352 26.93 -19.83 -8.44
C ARG A 352 26.37 -19.15 -7.20
N PHE A 353 26.35 -19.86 -6.08
CA PHE A 353 26.01 -19.30 -4.78
C PHE A 353 27.21 -19.31 -3.84
N VAL A 354 27.17 -18.43 -2.85
CA VAL A 354 28.11 -18.42 -1.72
C VAL A 354 27.64 -19.45 -0.70
N ASP A 355 28.52 -20.39 -0.34
CA ASP A 355 28.25 -21.47 0.60
C ASP A 355 28.98 -21.22 1.92
N ALA A 356 28.21 -20.96 2.98
CA ALA A 356 28.72 -20.77 4.35
C ALA A 356 28.89 -22.10 5.12
N GLY A 357 28.60 -23.24 4.49
CA GLY A 357 28.62 -24.58 5.06
C GLY A 357 27.30 -24.96 5.75
N GLN A 358 26.84 -24.11 6.67
CA GLN A 358 25.56 -24.24 7.38
C GLN A 358 24.94 -22.87 7.63
N GLY A 359 23.62 -22.81 7.83
CA GLY A 359 22.93 -21.55 8.11
C GLY A 359 23.03 -20.52 6.95
N PRO A 360 23.17 -19.20 7.22
CA PRO A 360 23.59 -18.62 8.50
C PRO A 360 22.46 -18.60 9.56
N GLY A 361 22.80 -18.93 10.81
CA GLY A 361 21.82 -19.07 11.90
C GLY A 361 20.87 -20.27 11.74
N ASP A 362 19.89 -20.36 12.64
CA ASP A 362 18.90 -21.44 12.75
C ASP A 362 17.46 -21.02 12.38
N ASN A 363 17.25 -19.73 12.08
CA ASN A 363 15.95 -19.25 11.63
C ASN A 363 15.57 -19.94 10.31
N PRO A 364 14.31 -20.39 10.13
CA PRO A 364 13.90 -21.06 8.89
C PRO A 364 14.00 -20.16 7.64
N ILE A 365 14.10 -18.85 7.83
CA ILE A 365 14.32 -17.87 6.78
C ILE A 365 15.74 -17.29 6.93
N ARG A 366 16.52 -17.27 5.86
CA ARG A 366 17.88 -16.72 5.83
C ARG A 366 18.12 -15.78 4.65
N VAL A 367 19.30 -15.19 4.63
CA VAL A 367 19.85 -14.48 3.46
C VAL A 367 20.70 -15.42 2.60
N GLY A 368 20.98 -15.00 1.37
CA GLY A 368 21.90 -15.68 0.45
C GLY A 368 22.64 -14.70 -0.45
N ILE A 369 23.70 -15.18 -1.10
CA ILE A 369 24.39 -14.42 -2.16
C ILE A 369 24.60 -15.35 -3.36
N ILE A 370 24.21 -14.88 -4.54
CA ILE A 370 24.49 -15.52 -5.84
C ILE A 370 25.35 -14.61 -6.70
N TYR A 371 26.16 -15.18 -7.58
CA TYR A 371 27.07 -14.44 -8.44
C TYR A 371 27.34 -15.16 -9.76
N ARG A 372 27.76 -14.41 -10.77
CA ARG A 372 28.22 -14.96 -12.06
C ARG A 372 29.71 -15.26 -12.03
N ALA A 373 30.05 -16.54 -12.19
CA ALA A 373 31.43 -17.00 -12.13
C ALA A 373 32.31 -16.45 -13.26
N SER A 374 31.72 -16.04 -14.39
CA SER A 374 32.48 -15.37 -15.47
C SER A 374 32.82 -13.92 -15.17
N LYS A 375 32.14 -13.28 -14.20
CA LYS A 375 32.26 -11.85 -13.89
C LYS A 375 33.12 -11.58 -12.67
N VAL A 376 32.88 -12.32 -11.60
CA VAL A 376 33.57 -12.13 -10.33
C VAL A 376 34.06 -13.46 -9.76
N SER A 377 35.11 -13.40 -8.95
CA SER A 377 35.59 -14.53 -8.17
C SER A 377 35.53 -14.21 -6.68
N PRO A 378 35.02 -15.11 -5.82
CA PRO A 378 35.08 -14.93 -4.39
C PRO A 378 36.54 -14.95 -3.92
N LEU A 379 36.83 -14.15 -2.90
CA LEU A 379 38.11 -14.11 -2.19
C LEU A 379 37.92 -14.67 -0.78
N GLY A 380 38.70 -15.69 -0.44
CA GLY A 380 38.62 -16.32 0.88
C GLY A 380 37.30 -17.05 1.13
N LYS A 381 37.00 -17.28 2.40
CA LYS A 381 35.74 -17.89 2.85
C LYS A 381 34.70 -16.78 3.11
N PRO A 382 33.40 -17.07 2.97
CA PRO A 382 32.38 -16.15 3.45
C PRO A 382 32.43 -16.01 4.97
N ALA A 383 31.87 -14.93 5.47
CA ALA A 383 31.76 -14.63 6.88
C ALA A 383 30.30 -14.42 7.29
N VAL A 384 29.97 -14.80 8.52
CA VAL A 384 28.65 -14.65 9.12
C VAL A 384 28.79 -13.99 10.49
N LEU A 385 27.75 -13.27 10.93
CA LEU A 385 27.71 -12.60 12.23
C LEU A 385 26.65 -13.24 13.13
N GLU A 386 27.03 -14.32 13.80
CA GLU A 386 26.16 -15.05 14.73
C GLU A 386 26.30 -14.51 16.15
N ARG A 387 25.75 -13.32 16.37
CA ARG A 387 25.68 -12.68 17.68
C ARG A 387 24.38 -11.90 17.80
N GLU A 388 23.67 -12.11 18.91
CA GLU A 388 22.43 -11.41 19.27
C GLU A 388 22.61 -9.89 19.06
N PRO A 389 21.66 -9.21 18.37
CA PRO A 389 20.32 -9.67 17.96
C PRO A 389 20.26 -10.53 16.67
N PHE A 390 21.38 -10.80 16.00
CA PHE A 390 21.39 -11.69 14.84
C PHE A 390 21.23 -13.16 15.25
N GLY A 391 20.34 -13.88 14.58
CA GLY A 391 19.90 -15.23 14.95
C GLY A 391 18.37 -15.26 15.10
N GLU A 392 17.90 -15.33 16.34
CA GLU A 392 16.46 -15.41 16.67
C GLU A 392 15.66 -14.21 16.14
N ARG A 393 16.21 -12.99 16.25
CA ARG A 393 15.52 -11.74 15.88
C ARG A 393 15.85 -11.32 14.45
N SER A 394 16.98 -10.65 14.25
CA SER A 394 17.46 -10.27 12.91
C SER A 394 18.11 -11.47 12.24
N ARG A 395 17.95 -11.63 10.92
CA ARG A 395 18.62 -12.74 10.22
C ARG A 395 20.11 -12.54 10.21
N VAL A 396 20.85 -13.63 10.43
CA VAL A 396 22.30 -13.62 10.44
C VAL A 396 22.81 -13.15 9.07
N PRO A 397 23.58 -12.06 9.00
CA PRO A 397 24.02 -11.51 7.74
C PRO A 397 25.15 -12.37 7.14
N LEU A 398 25.24 -12.36 5.81
CA LEU A 398 26.23 -13.09 5.05
C LEU A 398 27.13 -12.10 4.29
N ALA A 399 28.43 -12.15 4.54
CA ALA A 399 29.42 -11.35 3.83
C ALA A 399 30.32 -12.21 2.95
N GLN A 400 30.56 -11.77 1.72
CA GLN A 400 31.54 -12.38 0.83
C GLN A 400 32.36 -11.28 0.14
N ALA A 401 33.68 -11.42 0.20
CA ALA A 401 34.58 -10.61 -0.60
C ALA A 401 34.66 -11.14 -2.04
N PHE A 402 34.68 -10.25 -3.01
CA PHE A 402 34.78 -10.57 -4.43
C PHE A 402 35.85 -9.73 -5.10
N ARG A 403 36.28 -10.17 -6.29
CA ARG A 403 37.08 -9.38 -7.21
C ARG A 403 36.63 -9.60 -8.64
N MET A 404 36.59 -8.53 -9.42
CA MET A 404 36.41 -8.60 -10.87
C MET A 404 37.77 -8.86 -11.55
N GLY A 405 37.90 -10.02 -12.18
CA GLY A 405 39.16 -10.45 -12.81
C GLY A 405 40.34 -10.55 -11.83
N ARG A 406 41.58 -10.52 -12.35
CA ARG A 406 42.81 -10.62 -11.54
C ARG A 406 43.30 -9.30 -10.94
N LYS A 407 42.92 -8.17 -11.54
CA LYS A 407 43.42 -6.83 -11.20
C LYS A 407 42.37 -5.90 -10.59
N GLY A 408 41.10 -6.30 -10.55
CA GLY A 408 40.04 -5.48 -9.95
C GLY A 408 40.29 -5.24 -8.46
N THR A 409 39.75 -4.15 -7.95
CA THR A 409 39.84 -3.82 -6.53
C THR A 409 38.88 -4.73 -5.75
N PRO A 410 39.34 -5.48 -4.73
CA PRO A 410 38.47 -6.29 -3.90
C PRO A 410 37.35 -5.48 -3.26
N PHE A 411 36.14 -6.04 -3.17
CA PHE A 411 35.00 -5.44 -2.51
C PHE A 411 34.20 -6.50 -1.74
N VAL A 412 33.44 -6.08 -0.74
CA VAL A 412 32.62 -6.96 0.11
C VAL A 412 31.13 -6.70 -0.13
N VAL A 413 30.39 -7.77 -0.37
CA VAL A 413 28.92 -7.73 -0.45
C VAL A 413 28.38 -8.32 0.85
N VAL A 414 27.49 -7.59 1.53
CA VAL A 414 26.90 -8.00 2.81
C VAL A 414 25.39 -8.03 2.71
N ALA A 415 24.82 -9.23 2.57
CA ALA A 415 23.38 -9.44 2.56
C ALA A 415 22.81 -9.36 3.98
N ASN A 416 21.75 -8.56 4.17
CA ASN A 416 21.10 -8.36 5.46
C ASN A 416 19.57 -8.58 5.36
N HIS A 417 18.97 -9.01 6.47
CA HIS A 417 17.52 -9.01 6.65
C HIS A 417 17.21 -8.79 8.15
N PHE A 418 16.92 -7.54 8.53
CA PHE A 418 16.71 -7.16 9.94
C PHE A 418 15.34 -7.59 10.45
N LYS A 419 15.18 -7.58 11.78
CA LYS A 419 13.92 -7.93 12.44
C LYS A 419 12.74 -7.07 11.94
N SER A 420 11.66 -7.75 11.53
CA SER A 420 10.42 -7.10 11.09
C SER A 420 9.73 -6.24 12.15
N LYS A 421 8.91 -5.29 11.70
CA LYS A 421 8.21 -4.29 12.53
C LYS A 421 6.99 -4.83 13.31
N GLY A 422 6.67 -6.12 13.21
CA GLY A 422 5.51 -6.73 13.85
C GLY A 422 5.62 -6.80 15.38
N CYS A 423 4.51 -6.54 16.08
CA CYS A 423 4.50 -6.26 17.53
C CYS A 423 4.11 -7.44 18.45
N SER A 424 3.81 -8.63 17.91
CA SER A 424 3.19 -9.73 18.67
C SER A 424 3.92 -10.13 19.96
N GLU A 425 5.25 -9.98 19.99
CA GLU A 425 6.11 -10.34 21.13
C GLU A 425 6.97 -9.16 21.62
N ALA A 426 6.72 -7.97 21.10
CA ALA A 426 7.54 -6.81 21.38
C ALA A 426 7.26 -6.27 22.79
N SER A 427 8.30 -6.04 23.57
CA SER A 427 8.19 -5.52 24.94
C SER A 427 9.37 -4.60 25.28
N GLY A 428 9.30 -3.92 26.43
CA GLY A 428 10.40 -3.05 26.89
C GLY A 428 10.75 -1.96 25.88
N ALA A 429 12.01 -1.89 25.47
CA ALA A 429 12.51 -0.94 24.47
C ALA A 429 12.03 -1.25 23.03
N ASP A 430 11.57 -2.47 22.76
CA ASP A 430 11.10 -2.89 21.44
C ASP A 430 9.59 -2.73 21.24
N ALA A 431 8.82 -2.48 22.29
CA ALA A 431 7.39 -2.18 22.14
C ALA A 431 7.18 -0.86 21.38
N ASP A 432 6.11 -0.78 20.59
CA ASP A 432 5.82 0.40 19.75
C ASP A 432 5.76 1.69 20.59
N ARG A 433 6.49 2.70 20.14
CA ARG A 433 6.49 4.04 20.74
C ARG A 433 5.43 4.95 20.12
N ASN A 434 4.74 4.50 19.08
CA ASN A 434 3.80 5.27 18.26
C ASN A 434 4.46 6.51 17.63
N ASP A 435 5.76 6.44 17.34
CA ASP A 435 6.57 7.48 16.70
C ASP A 435 6.74 7.24 15.19
N GLY A 436 6.02 6.26 14.64
CA GLY A 436 6.08 5.84 13.24
C GLY A 436 7.18 4.81 12.92
N GLN A 437 8.04 4.45 13.90
CA GLN A 437 9.11 3.49 13.68
C GLN A 437 8.67 2.03 13.89
N GLY A 438 7.54 1.81 14.55
CA GLY A 438 6.99 0.47 14.83
C GLY A 438 7.84 -0.33 15.83
N CYS A 439 7.40 -1.56 16.10
CA CYS A 439 8.09 -2.42 17.06
C CYS A 439 9.50 -2.83 16.61
N TRP A 440 10.29 -3.33 17.57
CA TRP A 440 11.66 -3.81 17.37
C TRP A 440 12.65 -2.75 16.87
N ASN A 441 12.34 -1.45 17.04
CA ASN A 441 13.25 -0.39 16.61
C ASN A 441 14.58 -0.43 17.38
N ALA A 442 14.55 -0.64 18.70
CA ALA A 442 15.76 -0.76 19.51
C ALA A 442 16.65 -1.94 19.07
N THR A 443 16.05 -3.11 18.83
CA THR A 443 16.73 -4.29 18.27
C THR A 443 17.34 -4.02 16.89
N ARG A 444 16.62 -3.32 16.00
CA ARG A 444 17.15 -2.94 14.68
C ARG A 444 18.31 -1.95 14.78
N VAL A 445 18.28 -1.02 15.74
CA VAL A 445 19.41 -0.11 16.03
C VAL A 445 20.63 -0.89 16.52
N GLU A 446 20.45 -1.88 17.39
CA GLU A 446 21.57 -2.72 17.85
C GLU A 446 22.14 -3.58 16.72
N SER A 447 21.28 -4.11 15.84
CA SER A 447 21.71 -4.81 14.62
C SER A 447 22.59 -3.91 13.74
N ALA A 448 22.21 -2.65 13.55
CA ALA A 448 22.99 -1.67 12.79
C ALA A 448 24.39 -1.41 13.38
N LYS A 449 24.48 -1.14 14.70
CA LYS A 449 25.76 -0.91 15.39
C LYS A 449 26.68 -2.12 15.34
N LEU A 450 26.11 -3.30 15.57
CA LEU A 450 26.87 -4.55 15.58
C LEU A 450 27.38 -4.88 14.17
N LEU A 451 26.57 -4.66 13.14
CA LEU A 451 26.96 -4.82 11.74
C LEU A 451 28.13 -3.90 11.35
N HIS A 452 28.04 -2.60 11.69
CA HIS A 452 29.14 -1.65 11.46
C HIS A 452 30.43 -2.09 12.17
N THR A 453 30.33 -2.44 13.46
CA THR A 453 31.49 -2.85 14.28
C THR A 453 32.15 -4.11 13.72
N TRP A 454 31.35 -5.10 13.33
CA TRP A 454 31.84 -6.35 12.75
C TRP A 454 32.69 -6.12 11.49
N LEU A 455 32.26 -5.22 10.61
CA LEU A 455 32.97 -4.92 9.37
C LEU A 455 34.27 -4.15 9.56
N GLN A 456 34.46 -3.45 10.69
CA GLN A 456 35.76 -2.85 11.03
C GLN A 456 36.85 -3.90 11.25
N GLY A 457 36.48 -5.15 11.56
CA GLY A 457 37.41 -6.25 11.81
C GLY A 457 37.85 -7.03 10.56
N ASP A 458 37.46 -6.61 9.35
CA ASP A 458 37.64 -7.38 8.10
C ASP A 458 37.25 -8.87 8.26
N PRO A 459 35.96 -9.16 8.47
CA PRO A 459 35.52 -10.52 8.79
C PRO A 459 35.76 -11.51 7.65
N THR A 460 35.96 -11.02 6.43
CA THR A 460 36.31 -11.84 5.25
C THR A 460 37.80 -12.13 5.12
N GLY A 461 38.67 -11.43 5.87
CA GLY A 461 40.13 -11.50 5.72
C GLY A 461 40.62 -11.06 4.34
N SER A 462 39.87 -10.21 3.64
CA SER A 462 40.17 -9.81 2.26
C SER A 462 41.10 -8.59 2.16
N GLY A 463 41.29 -7.87 3.27
CA GLY A 463 41.98 -6.59 3.34
C GLY A 463 41.19 -5.41 2.75
N SER A 464 39.97 -5.63 2.26
CA SER A 464 39.15 -4.57 1.67
C SER A 464 38.28 -3.87 2.71
N ARG A 465 38.19 -2.55 2.58
CA ARG A 465 37.20 -1.72 3.28
C ARG A 465 36.06 -1.27 2.37
N ASP A 466 36.15 -1.57 1.08
CA ASP A 466 35.10 -1.32 0.10
C ASP A 466 33.99 -2.35 0.32
N ALA A 467 32.91 -1.92 0.95
CA ALA A 467 31.76 -2.75 1.27
C ALA A 467 30.45 -2.10 0.85
N VAL A 468 29.47 -2.95 0.53
CA VAL A 468 28.07 -2.61 0.29
C VAL A 468 27.21 -3.44 1.25
N LEU A 469 26.46 -2.76 2.12
CA LEU A 469 25.38 -3.38 2.89
C LEU A 469 24.11 -3.25 2.07
N LEU A 470 23.44 -4.36 1.82
CA LEU A 470 22.21 -4.32 1.05
C LEU A 470 21.22 -5.41 1.46
N GLY A 471 19.95 -5.11 1.25
CA GLY A 471 18.82 -5.97 1.58
C GLY A 471 17.78 -5.26 2.42
N ASP A 472 16.95 -6.03 3.10
CA ASP A 472 15.81 -5.53 3.88
C ASP A 472 16.24 -5.16 5.31
N PHE A 473 16.29 -3.86 5.60
CA PHE A 473 16.61 -3.35 6.94
C PHE A 473 15.37 -3.26 7.84
N ASN A 474 14.19 -3.55 7.30
CA ASN A 474 12.90 -3.39 7.96
C ASN A 474 12.74 -2.02 8.62
N ALA A 475 13.32 -0.98 8.01
CA ALA A 475 13.37 0.38 8.51
C ALA A 475 13.30 1.37 7.35
N TYR A 476 12.46 2.39 7.47
CA TYR A 476 12.38 3.49 6.50
C TYR A 476 13.58 4.44 6.63
N ALA A 477 13.87 5.24 5.60
CA ALA A 477 15.15 5.96 5.48
C ALA A 477 15.48 6.93 6.63
N MET A 478 14.46 7.47 7.30
CA MET A 478 14.63 8.40 8.43
C MET A 478 14.45 7.76 9.79
N GLU A 479 14.34 6.42 9.85
CA GLU A 479 14.32 5.65 11.10
C GLU A 479 15.72 5.44 11.69
N ASP A 480 15.75 5.21 13.00
CA ASP A 480 16.98 5.15 13.79
C ASP A 480 18.03 4.14 13.27
N PRO A 481 17.69 2.92 12.80
CA PRO A 481 18.68 1.97 12.30
C PRO A 481 19.47 2.49 11.10
N ILE A 482 18.78 3.09 10.13
CA ILE A 482 19.40 3.67 8.92
C ILE A 482 20.21 4.91 9.28
N ARG A 483 19.66 5.77 10.14
CA ARG A 483 20.36 6.96 10.64
C ARG A 483 21.62 6.62 11.44
N THR A 484 21.60 5.52 12.19
CA THR A 484 22.77 5.01 12.92
C THR A 484 23.89 4.64 11.96
N LEU A 485 23.59 3.87 10.90
CA LEU A 485 24.59 3.52 9.88
C LEU A 485 25.10 4.76 9.12
N ASN A 486 24.22 5.71 8.81
CA ASN A 486 24.63 6.97 8.19
C ASN A 486 25.57 7.79 9.08
N ALA A 487 25.31 7.83 10.40
CA ALA A 487 26.19 8.50 11.37
C ALA A 487 27.56 7.84 11.46
N ASP A 488 27.63 6.52 11.25
CA ASP A 488 28.87 5.74 11.17
C ASP A 488 29.58 5.84 9.80
N GLY A 489 29.09 6.69 8.89
CA GLY A 489 29.74 7.03 7.63
C GLY A 489 29.31 6.21 6.41
N TRP A 490 28.31 5.34 6.56
CA TRP A 490 27.68 4.67 5.42
C TRP A 490 26.84 5.66 4.62
N GLN A 491 26.82 5.51 3.29
CA GLN A 491 26.13 6.43 2.38
C GLN A 491 25.04 5.69 1.59
N ASP A 492 23.83 6.22 1.63
CA ASP A 492 22.71 5.73 0.83
C ASP A 492 23.01 5.84 -0.68
N ALA A 493 23.02 4.70 -1.37
CA ALA A 493 23.34 4.61 -2.79
C ALA A 493 22.39 5.43 -3.67
N PHE A 494 21.10 5.47 -3.34
CA PHE A 494 20.12 6.22 -4.13
C PHE A 494 20.35 7.73 -3.98
N LYS A 495 20.68 8.17 -2.77
CA LYS A 495 21.08 9.56 -2.52
C LYS A 495 22.36 9.93 -3.25
N VAL A 496 23.38 9.07 -3.23
CA VAL A 496 24.65 9.28 -3.97
C VAL A 496 24.41 9.34 -5.48
N ALA A 497 23.51 8.49 -6.01
CA ALA A 497 23.14 8.48 -7.43
C ALA A 497 22.17 9.60 -7.84
N GLY A 498 21.67 10.41 -6.89
CA GLY A 498 20.73 11.50 -7.15
C GLY A 498 19.29 11.06 -7.47
N VAL A 499 18.94 9.81 -7.14
CA VAL A 499 17.57 9.28 -7.33
C VAL A 499 16.62 10.02 -6.40
N GLN A 500 15.58 10.61 -6.97
CA GLN A 500 14.55 11.31 -6.21
C GLN A 500 13.49 10.31 -5.77
N GLN A 501 13.11 10.37 -4.49
CA GLN A 501 11.98 9.61 -3.95
C GLN A 501 12.03 8.09 -4.28
N PRO A 502 13.16 7.39 -4.00
CA PRO A 502 13.22 5.94 -4.16
C PRO A 502 12.22 5.24 -3.23
N TYR A 503 11.69 4.10 -3.66
CA TYR A 503 10.78 3.27 -2.88
C TYR A 503 10.85 1.81 -3.31
N SER A 504 10.76 0.91 -2.35
CA SER A 504 10.77 -0.54 -2.59
C SER A 504 9.51 -1.24 -2.09
N TYR A 505 8.63 -0.52 -1.38
CA TYR A 505 7.53 -1.12 -0.63
C TYR A 505 6.32 -0.17 -0.51
N VAL A 506 5.11 -0.72 -0.57
CA VAL A 506 3.86 0.01 -0.32
C VAL A 506 3.05 -0.72 0.74
N TYR A 507 2.70 -0.02 1.83
CA TYR A 507 1.96 -0.60 2.95
C TYR A 507 0.81 0.32 3.38
N ASN A 508 -0.42 -0.21 3.45
CA ASN A 508 -1.64 0.56 3.77
C ASN A 508 -1.77 1.86 2.95
N GLY A 509 -1.40 1.77 1.68
CA GLY A 509 -1.38 2.87 0.73
C GLY A 509 -0.30 3.93 0.95
N LEU A 510 0.69 3.68 1.81
CA LEU A 510 1.85 4.55 2.03
C LEU A 510 3.09 3.97 1.33
N THR A 511 3.75 4.80 0.52
CA THR A 511 4.96 4.44 -0.24
C THR A 511 6.22 4.75 0.58
N GLY A 512 7.19 3.82 0.58
CA GLY A 512 8.52 4.03 1.15
C GLY A 512 9.49 2.89 0.80
N ARG A 513 10.65 2.82 1.46
CA ARG A 513 11.63 1.75 1.24
C ARG A 513 12.05 1.06 2.52
N LEU A 514 12.02 -0.26 2.48
CA LEU A 514 12.61 -1.13 3.50
C LEU A 514 13.93 -1.75 3.01
N ASP A 515 14.10 -1.84 1.69
CA ASP A 515 15.31 -2.31 1.04
C ASP A 515 16.26 -1.14 0.82
N HIS A 516 17.46 -1.25 1.39
CA HIS A 516 18.47 -0.22 1.28
C HIS A 516 19.74 -0.77 0.64
N ALA A 517 20.52 0.13 0.07
CA ALA A 517 21.90 -0.08 -0.31
C ALA A 517 22.76 1.00 0.34
N LEU A 518 23.54 0.62 1.35
CA LEU A 518 24.40 1.51 2.12
C LEU A 518 25.86 1.22 1.77
N LEU A 519 26.55 2.25 1.31
CA LEU A 519 27.88 2.17 0.72
C LEU A 519 28.93 2.68 1.69
N SER A 520 30.02 1.94 1.84
CA SER A 520 31.26 2.49 2.40
C SER A 520 31.73 3.68 1.55
N PRO A 521 32.54 4.61 2.08
CA PRO A 521 33.03 5.76 1.31
C PRO A 521 33.72 5.39 -0.01
N GLY A 522 34.49 4.30 -0.04
CA GLY A 522 35.15 3.81 -1.25
C GLY A 522 34.15 3.30 -2.29
N MET A 523 33.15 2.51 -1.88
CA MET A 523 32.09 2.07 -2.79
C MET A 523 31.20 3.23 -3.27
N ALA A 524 30.94 4.24 -2.43
CA ALA A 524 30.21 5.43 -2.83
C ALA A 524 30.94 6.20 -3.94
N ALA A 525 32.27 6.34 -3.85
CA ALA A 525 33.07 6.98 -4.89
C ALA A 525 33.08 6.21 -6.22
N ARG A 526 32.84 4.89 -6.18
CA ARG A 526 32.77 4.01 -7.36
C ARG A 526 31.38 3.93 -7.98
N LEU A 527 30.34 4.41 -7.30
CA LEU A 527 28.96 4.32 -7.76
C LEU A 527 28.77 5.15 -9.03
N LYS A 528 28.12 4.56 -10.03
CA LYS A 528 27.76 5.22 -11.29
C LYS A 528 26.25 5.36 -11.48
N GLY A 529 25.47 4.50 -10.85
CA GLY A 529 24.01 4.62 -10.84
C GLY A 529 23.35 3.62 -9.91
N ALA A 530 22.11 3.94 -9.54
CA ALA A 530 21.24 3.10 -8.74
C ALA A 530 19.82 3.17 -9.33
N ALA A 531 19.10 2.06 -9.29
CA ALA A 531 17.70 2.00 -9.73
C ALA A 531 16.94 0.93 -8.96
N GLU A 532 15.63 1.14 -8.80
CA GLU A 532 14.66 0.13 -8.39
C GLU A 532 13.86 -0.31 -9.62
N TRP A 533 13.44 -1.57 -9.66
CA TRP A 533 12.55 -2.05 -10.70
C TRP A 533 11.15 -2.27 -10.13
N HIS A 534 10.24 -1.34 -10.41
CA HIS A 534 8.89 -1.33 -9.85
C HIS A 534 7.96 -2.39 -10.46
N ILE A 535 8.23 -3.65 -10.18
CA ILE A 535 7.48 -4.82 -10.65
C ILE A 535 6.65 -5.48 -9.56
N ASN A 536 6.82 -5.06 -8.31
CA ASN A 536 6.30 -5.73 -7.12
C ASN A 536 5.47 -4.79 -6.24
N ALA A 537 6.08 -3.75 -5.68
CA ALA A 537 5.47 -2.94 -4.62
C ALA A 537 4.15 -2.27 -5.05
N ASP A 538 4.04 -1.94 -6.33
CA ASP A 538 2.84 -1.33 -6.89
C ASP A 538 1.75 -2.35 -7.27
N GLU A 539 2.10 -3.62 -7.51
CA GLU A 539 1.17 -4.64 -8.00
C GLU A 539 0.26 -5.19 -6.88
N ALA A 540 -0.94 -5.63 -7.25
CA ALA A 540 -1.88 -6.21 -6.29
C ALA A 540 -1.44 -7.59 -5.80
N ASP A 541 -1.69 -7.90 -4.53
CA ASP A 541 -1.26 -9.14 -3.88
C ASP A 541 -1.77 -10.38 -4.63
N GLU A 542 -3.02 -10.33 -5.10
CA GLU A 542 -3.61 -11.45 -5.84
C GLU A 542 -2.99 -11.65 -7.23
N MET A 543 -2.09 -10.80 -7.70
CA MET A 543 -1.33 -11.02 -8.94
C MET A 543 -0.16 -11.99 -8.77
N GLY A 544 0.27 -12.19 -7.52
CA GLY A 544 1.39 -13.04 -7.14
C GLY A 544 1.13 -14.53 -7.37
N TYR A 545 2.16 -15.33 -7.07
CA TYR A 545 2.16 -16.78 -7.32
C TYR A 545 1.10 -17.57 -6.53
N GLN A 546 0.62 -17.02 -5.40
CA GLN A 546 -0.44 -17.62 -4.59
C GLN A 546 -1.86 -17.29 -5.10
N GLY A 547 -1.99 -16.28 -5.97
CA GLY A 547 -3.27 -15.82 -6.51
C GLY A 547 -3.42 -16.17 -7.99
N ARG A 548 -3.63 -15.15 -8.83
CA ARG A 548 -3.80 -15.23 -10.29
C ARG A 548 -2.54 -15.65 -11.03
N ASN A 549 -1.36 -15.55 -10.41
CA ASN A 549 -0.08 -15.91 -11.02
C ASN A 549 0.13 -15.27 -12.41
N VAL A 550 0.07 -13.94 -12.47
CA VAL A 550 0.23 -13.23 -13.76
C VAL A 550 1.62 -13.50 -14.35
N PRO A 551 1.75 -13.91 -15.62
CA PRO A 551 3.03 -14.25 -16.22
C PRO A 551 4.05 -13.11 -16.22
N GLY A 552 5.34 -13.45 -16.13
CA GLY A 552 6.44 -12.50 -16.14
C GLY A 552 6.95 -12.14 -14.73
N PRO A 553 7.66 -11.02 -14.58
CA PRO A 553 8.31 -10.66 -13.31
C PRO A 553 7.34 -10.05 -12.27
N TRP A 554 6.12 -9.73 -12.66
CA TRP A 554 5.16 -8.96 -11.86
C TRP A 554 4.75 -9.68 -10.58
N ARG A 555 4.76 -8.98 -9.44
CA ARG A 555 4.45 -9.51 -8.11
C ARG A 555 5.17 -10.85 -7.86
N SER A 556 6.48 -10.85 -8.14
CA SER A 556 7.41 -11.92 -7.80
C SER A 556 7.85 -11.87 -6.34
N SER A 557 7.73 -10.68 -5.74
CA SER A 557 7.82 -10.39 -4.31
C SER A 557 6.85 -9.25 -3.99
N ASP A 558 6.71 -8.89 -2.72
CA ASP A 558 6.09 -7.67 -2.21
C ASP A 558 7.09 -6.50 -2.15
N HIS A 559 8.38 -6.76 -2.36
CA HIS A 559 9.44 -5.76 -2.45
C HIS A 559 9.99 -5.62 -3.86
N ASP A 560 10.25 -4.39 -4.31
CA ASP A 560 10.95 -4.17 -5.59
C ASP A 560 12.46 -4.50 -5.47
N PRO A 561 13.06 -5.17 -6.47
CA PRO A 561 14.50 -5.34 -6.49
C PRO A 561 15.23 -4.02 -6.78
N LEU A 562 16.41 -3.87 -6.19
CA LEU A 562 17.34 -2.79 -6.49
C LEU A 562 18.53 -3.27 -7.34
N LEU A 563 19.09 -2.37 -8.13
CA LEU A 563 20.26 -2.59 -8.96
C LEU A 563 21.22 -1.40 -8.85
N LEU A 564 22.49 -1.70 -8.58
CA LEU A 564 23.57 -0.73 -8.44
C LEU A 564 24.64 -1.00 -9.50
N GLY A 565 25.19 0.07 -10.07
CA GLY A 565 26.26 0.01 -11.05
C GLY A 565 27.51 0.73 -10.55
N PHE A 566 28.66 0.07 -10.65
CA PHE A 566 29.94 0.56 -10.11
C PHE A 566 31.07 0.52 -11.14
N GLU A 567 32.08 1.36 -10.93
CA GLU A 567 33.41 1.17 -11.50
C GLU A 567 34.09 -0.09 -10.88
N PRO A 568 34.59 -1.03 -11.72
CA PRO A 568 35.19 -2.31 -11.30
C PRO A 568 36.40 -2.24 -10.36
#